data_AF-A0A2E1KQ00-F1
#
_entry.id   AF-A0A2E1KQ00-F1
#
_cell.length_a   1.000
_cell.length_b   1.000
_cell.length_c   1.000
_cell.angle_alpha   90.00
_cell.angle_beta   90.00
_cell.angle_gamma   90.00
#
_symmetry.space_group_name_H-M   'P 1'
#
loop_
_entity.id
_entity.type
_entity.pdbx_description
1 polymer ?
#
loop_
_entity_poly.entity_id
_entity_poly.type
_entity_poly.pdbx_seq_one_letter_code
_entity_poly.pdbx_strand_id
1 'polypeptide(L)' 'MVQPHLRLFSGSSAVRSGAENAAQDEVTVRLGAVFPILADSLDKNRTWLRDFEDESVTISADLYDVILAHQHFHRPSA' A
#
# COMPACT_ATOMS: atom_id res chain seq x y z
N MET A 1 6.98 11.13 36.00
CA MET A 1 7.11 10.81 34.56
C MET A 1 5.74 10.33 34.08
N VAL A 2 5.17 10.95 33.04
CA VAL A 2 3.85 10.58 32.51
C VAL A 2 4.05 9.56 31.40
N GLN A 3 3.46 8.37 31.52
CA GLN A 3 3.53 7.34 30.49
C GLN A 3 2.45 7.60 29.42
N PRO A 4 2.80 7.66 28.12
CA PRO A 4 1.81 7.80 27.05
C PRO A 4 1.08 6.47 26.83
N HIS A 5 -0.20 6.42 27.19
CA HIS A 5 -1.03 5.24 26.98
C HIS A 5 -1.88 5.39 25.71
N LEU A 6 -1.46 4.71 24.64
CA LEU A 6 -2.15 4.73 23.35
C LEU A 6 -3.38 3.81 23.40
N ARG A 7 -4.59 4.39 23.29
CA ARG A 7 -5.84 3.63 23.26
C ARG A 7 -6.21 3.35 21.80
N LEU A 8 -5.95 2.14 21.31
CA LEU A 8 -6.50 1.70 20.02
C LEU A 8 -8.02 1.59 20.12
N PHE A 9 -8.72 2.21 19.17
CA PHE A 9 -10.16 2.09 19.00
C PHE A 9 -10.45 1.09 17.88
N SER A 10 -10.72 -0.17 18.23
CA SER A 10 -11.19 -1.17 17.27
C SER A 10 -12.67 -0.94 16.96
N GLY A 11 -12.94 -0.35 15.80
CA GLY A 11 -14.29 -0.30 15.24
C GLY A 11 -14.74 -1.71 14.87
N SER A 12 -15.60 -2.31 15.70
CA SER A 12 -16.15 -3.64 15.45
C SER A 12 -17.02 -3.65 14.19
N SER A 13 -16.65 -4.48 13.22
CA SER A 13 -17.52 -4.90 12.12
C SER A 13 -17.49 -6.42 12.06
N ALA A 14 -18.45 -7.06 12.73
CA ALA A 14 -18.44 -8.49 12.97
C ALA A 14 -18.62 -9.31 11.68
N VAL A 15 -17.46 -9.78 11.17
CA VAL A 15 -17.13 -10.94 10.29
C VAL A 15 -15.70 -11.39 10.66
N ARG A 16 -15.18 -12.60 10.36
CA ARG A 16 -15.76 -13.84 9.80
C ARG A 16 -15.58 -15.00 10.80
N SER A 17 -16.30 -16.11 10.61
CA SER A 17 -15.82 -17.41 11.12
C SER A 17 -15.28 -18.27 9.97
N GLY A 18 -14.18 -19.00 10.24
CA GLY A 18 -13.82 -20.21 9.48
C GLY A 18 -12.74 -20.05 8.42
N ALA A 19 -11.48 -20.12 8.84
CA ALA A 19 -10.36 -20.81 8.17
C ALA A 19 -9.03 -20.25 8.73
N GLU A 20 -8.31 -21.07 9.47
CA GLU A 20 -6.93 -20.83 9.87
C GLU A 20 -5.98 -20.78 8.66
N ASN A 21 -5.43 -19.61 8.40
CA ASN A 21 -4.12 -19.41 7.77
C ASN A 21 -3.62 -18.03 8.24
N ALA A 22 -2.30 -17.82 8.20
CA ALA A 22 -1.70 -16.53 8.49
C ALA A 22 -1.91 -15.57 7.29
N ALA A 23 -3.16 -15.28 6.97
CA ALA A 23 -3.52 -14.20 6.08
C ALA A 23 -2.98 -12.91 6.69
N GLN A 24 -2.00 -12.30 6.01
CA GLN A 24 -1.64 -10.92 6.23
C GLN A 24 -2.93 -10.09 6.15
N ASP A 25 -3.11 -9.11 7.03
CA ASP A 25 -4.31 -8.26 7.07
C ASP A 25 -4.32 -7.32 5.85
N GLU A 26 -4.62 -7.88 4.67
CA GLU A 26 -4.65 -7.17 3.40
C GLU A 26 -5.83 -6.19 3.37
N VAL A 27 -5.55 -4.91 3.63
CA VAL A 27 -6.55 -3.86 3.61
C VAL A 27 -6.72 -3.31 2.19
N THR A 28 -7.77 -3.72 1.49
CA THR A 28 -8.13 -3.16 0.18
C THR A 28 -8.51 -1.69 0.29
N VAL A 29 -7.64 -0.80 -0.17
CA VAL A 29 -7.87 0.65 -0.27
C VAL A 29 -7.98 1.12 -1.72
N ARG A 30 -8.66 2.24 -1.96
CA ARG A 30 -8.72 2.83 -3.31
C ARG A 30 -7.37 3.43 -3.69
N LEU A 31 -6.89 3.15 -4.91
CA LEU A 31 -5.64 3.72 -5.42
C LEU A 31 -5.56 5.25 -5.25
N GLY A 32 -6.63 5.97 -5.59
CA GLY A 32 -6.69 7.44 -5.46
C GLY A 32 -6.61 7.97 -4.02
N ALA A 33 -6.74 7.12 -2.99
CA ALA A 33 -6.52 7.49 -1.59
C ALA A 33 -5.08 7.23 -1.13
N VAL A 34 -4.45 6.15 -1.62
CA VAL A 34 -3.08 5.75 -1.22
C VAL A 34 -2.00 6.41 -2.09
N PHE A 35 -2.22 6.58 -3.39
CA PHE A 35 -1.25 7.12 -4.34
C PHE A 35 -0.73 8.52 -3.96
N PRO A 36 -1.56 9.49 -3.49
CA PRO A 36 -1.05 10.78 -3.02
C PRO A 36 -0.15 10.68 -1.78
N ILE A 37 -0.41 9.70 -0.90
CA ILE A 37 0.37 9.48 0.33
C ILE A 37 1.73 8.86 0.00
N LEU A 38 1.78 7.94 -0.97
CA LEU A 38 3.03 7.37 -1.48
C LEU A 38 3.86 8.43 -2.21
N ALA A 39 3.23 9.25 -3.06
CA ALA A 39 3.90 10.36 -3.74
C ALA A 39 4.48 11.41 -2.76
N ASP A 40 3.71 11.82 -1.75
CA ASP A 40 4.17 12.71 -0.67
C ASP A 40 5.32 12.11 0.14
N SER A 41 5.29 10.80 0.35
CA SER A 41 6.34 10.08 1.09
C SER A 41 7.62 9.91 0.28
N LEU A 42 7.52 9.77 -1.05
CA LEU A 42 8.65 9.75 -1.97
C LEU A 42 9.32 11.13 -2.06
N ASP A 43 8.55 12.20 -2.25
CA ASP A 43 9.05 13.59 -2.27
C ASP A 43 9.77 13.97 -0.97
N LYS A 44 9.21 13.56 0.18
CA LYS A 44 9.82 13.77 1.51
C LYS A 44 10.86 12.72 1.89
N ASN A 45 11.26 11.86 0.95
CA ASN A 45 12.26 10.80 1.10
C ASN A 45 12.10 9.97 2.39
N ARG A 46 10.86 9.60 2.72
CA ARG A 46 10.53 8.90 3.98
C ARG A 46 11.05 7.47 3.94
N THR A 47 11.85 7.10 4.93
CA THR A 47 12.50 5.79 5.01
C THR A 47 11.54 4.61 5.01
N TRP A 48 10.34 4.76 5.59
CA TRP A 48 9.34 3.68 5.67
C TRP A 48 8.94 3.12 4.32
N LEU A 49 9.00 3.91 3.24
CA LEU A 49 8.64 3.44 1.90
C LEU A 49 9.64 2.41 1.36
N ARG A 50 10.90 2.43 1.83
CA ARG A 50 11.93 1.47 1.45
C ARG A 50 11.73 0.09 2.07
N ASP A 51 10.99 0.01 3.17
CA ASP A 51 10.66 -1.26 3.82
C ASP A 51 9.69 -2.11 2.94
N PHE A 52 9.11 -1.51 1.88
CA PHE A 52 8.19 -2.13 0.91
C PHE A 52 8.82 -2.28 -0.49
N GLU A 53 10.12 -2.04 -0.66
CA GLU A 53 10.81 -2.06 -1.98
C GLU A 53 10.79 -3.46 -2.63
N ASP A 54 10.86 -4.52 -1.83
CA ASP A 54 10.81 -5.93 -2.26
C ASP A 54 9.38 -6.53 -2.24
N GLU A 55 8.35 -5.77 -1.86
CA GLU A 55 6.98 -6.28 -1.67
C GLU A 55 6.16 -6.28 -2.97
N SER A 56 5.46 -7.39 -3.24
CA SER A 56 4.63 -7.54 -4.44
C SER A 56 3.22 -6.96 -4.24
N VAL A 57 2.89 -5.90 -4.97
CA VAL A 57 1.54 -5.29 -4.94
C VAL A 57 0.66 -5.85 -6.06
N THR A 58 -0.50 -6.42 -5.69
CA THR A 58 -1.51 -6.84 -6.67
C THR A 58 -2.31 -5.63 -7.17
N ILE A 59 -2.29 -5.40 -8.48
CA ILE A 59 -3.07 -4.36 -9.16
C ILE A 59 -3.97 -4.96 -10.25
N SER A 60 -4.98 -4.20 -10.71
CA SER A 60 -5.81 -4.60 -11.84
C SER A 60 -5.00 -4.64 -13.13
N ALA A 61 -5.31 -5.59 -14.03
CA ALA A 61 -4.66 -5.74 -15.33
C ALA A 61 -4.69 -4.44 -16.16
N ASP A 62 -5.83 -3.74 -16.18
CA ASP A 62 -5.99 -2.45 -16.88
C ASP A 62 -5.00 -1.39 -16.39
N LEU A 63 -4.77 -1.29 -15.07
CA LEU A 63 -3.77 -0.38 -14.51
C LEU A 63 -2.34 -0.84 -14.82
N TYR A 64 -2.08 -2.14 -14.81
CA TYR A 64 -0.79 -2.70 -15.18
C TYR A 64 -0.42 -2.37 -16.63
N ASP A 65 -1.35 -2.54 -17.57
CA ASP A 65 -1.15 -2.22 -18.98
C ASP A 65 -0.87 -0.73 -19.20
N VAL A 66 -1.57 0.16 -18.49
CA VAL A 66 -1.31 1.62 -18.50
C VAL A 66 0.09 1.96 -17.96
N ILE A 67 0.51 1.34 -16.87
CA ILE A 67 1.87 1.54 -16.30
C ILE A 67 2.94 1.02 -17.26
N LEU A 68 2.74 -0.15 -17.85
CA LEU A 68 3.66 -0.76 -18.81
C LEU A 68 3.81 0.11 -20.07
N ALA A 69 2.69 0.61 -20.61
CA ALA A 69 2.71 1.56 -21.72
C ALA A 69 3.47 2.84 -21.36
N HIS A 70 3.19 3.44 -20.19
CA HIS A 70 3.90 4.62 -19.70
C HIS A 70 5.41 4.38 -19.59
N GLN A 71 5.84 3.26 -18.99
CA GLN A 71 7.26 2.89 -18.92
C GLN A 71 7.90 2.72 -20.30
N HIS A 72 7.17 2.17 -21.28
CA HIS A 72 7.67 2.01 -22.64
C HIS A 72 7.91 3.37 -23.33
N PHE A 73 7.01 4.34 -23.17
CA PHE A 73 7.20 5.70 -23.71
C PHE A 73 8.26 6.52 -22.96
N HIS A 74 8.51 6.23 -21.69
CA HIS A 74 9.49 6.94 -20.86
C HIS A 74 10.88 6.31 -20.83
N ARG A 75 11.07 5.10 -21.40
CA ARG A 75 12.39 4.51 -21.57
C ARG A 75 13.08 5.17 -22.78
N PRO A 76 14.23 5.85 -22.60
CA PRO A 76 14.97 6.34 -23.76
C PRO A 76 15.48 5.14 -24.57
N SER A 77 15.08 5.07 -25.84
CA SER A 77 15.62 4.10 -26.78
C SER A 77 17.08 4.48 -27.12
N ALA A 78 18.02 3.79 -26.47
CA ALA A 78 19.45 3.86 -26.70
C ALA A 78 20.08 2.47 -26.46
#